data_AF-A0A6N7PJT6-F1
#
_entry.id   AF-A0A6N7PJT6-F1
#
_cell.length_a   1.000
_cell.length_b   1.000
_cell.length_c   1.000
_cell.angle_alpha   90.00
_cell.angle_beta   90.00
_cell.angle_gamma   90.00
#
_symmetry.space_group_name_H-M   'P 1'
#
loop_
_entity.id
_entity.type
_entity.pdbx_description
1 polymer ?
#
loop_
_entity_poly.entity_id
_entity_poly.type
_entity_poly.pdbx_seq_one_letter_code
_entity_poly.pdbx_strand_id
1 'polypeptide(L)'
;MRSFLVLPLLGSLLALFPACSSDPATTGPGGSGGSGGSGGSGGAGGGGGMMAVCTDPAAVPCEDQVIQGMNFQGEAAPGLITEEADGAGFSVHVDATAGGFGAPMPHSYVYGRFTENGLEKVEISDEDSIGSMDWDIAFRRSTIRINSGNSGPSCVAATRMQDGTKYEDVNAAPDNLPYRTDEYFSEACEMIPDGSGLPGSPAVAVHFWTYSGCVKMNGNVFVVRLADGRHLKLIVDSYYEPAVQEQCNTTDSIPMMGTGSGNVRFRWAFLP
;
A
#
# COMPACT_ATOMS: atom_id res chain seq x y z
N MET A 1 -38.52 32.71 45.45
CA MET A 1 -38.38 34.18 45.47
C MET A 1 -37.29 34.57 44.48
N ARG A 2 -37.68 35.35 43.45
CA ARG A 2 -36.94 36.36 42.65
C ARG A 2 -35.47 36.07 42.28
N SER A 3 -35.14 35.77 41.02
CA SER A 3 -35.02 36.66 39.82
C SER A 3 -33.73 37.50 39.76
N PHE A 4 -33.12 37.46 38.56
CA PHE A 4 -32.35 38.46 37.77
C PHE A 4 -31.12 37.74 37.16
N LEU A 5 -31.04 37.38 35.87
CA LEU A 5 -31.28 38.05 34.59
C LEU A 5 -30.39 39.27 34.38
N VAL A 6 -29.24 39.06 33.70
CA VAL A 6 -28.52 40.07 32.92
C VAL A 6 -27.84 39.39 31.72
N LEU A 7 -28.34 39.72 30.53
CA LEU A 7 -27.64 39.67 29.23
C LEU A 7 -27.05 41.07 29.00
N PRO A 8 -25.95 41.24 28.22
CA PRO A 8 -26.13 42.04 27.01
C PRO A 8 -25.23 41.71 25.80
N LEU A 9 -25.79 42.05 24.62
CA LEU A 9 -25.25 42.67 23.39
C LEU A 9 -24.01 42.10 22.69
N LEU A 10 -24.14 41.65 21.44
CA LEU A 10 -24.13 42.40 20.16
C LEU A 10 -22.74 42.88 19.72
N GLY A 11 -22.29 42.37 18.57
CA GLY A 11 -21.09 42.85 17.87
C GLY A 11 -20.88 42.15 16.52
N SER A 12 -21.78 42.39 15.56
CA SER A 12 -21.51 42.12 14.13
C SER A 12 -20.66 43.26 13.59
N LEU A 13 -19.51 42.93 12.99
CA LEU A 13 -18.80 43.86 12.10
C LEU A 13 -18.46 43.14 10.78
N LEU A 14 -19.18 43.56 9.75
CA LEU A 14 -18.89 43.39 8.33
C LEU A 14 -17.55 44.07 8.00
N ALA A 15 -16.67 43.40 7.25
CA ALA A 15 -15.56 44.06 6.56
C ALA A 15 -15.66 43.76 5.06
N LEU A 16 -15.77 44.84 4.30
CA LEU A 16 -15.97 44.90 2.85
C LEU A 16 -14.71 44.51 2.06
N PHE A 17 -14.93 43.77 0.97
CA PHE A 17 -14.03 43.71 -0.18
C PHE A 17 -14.03 45.04 -0.96
N PRO A 18 -12.87 45.52 -1.45
CA PRO A 18 -12.82 46.38 -2.62
C PRO A 18 -12.56 45.55 -3.88
N ALA A 19 -13.52 45.62 -4.81
CA ALA A 19 -13.37 45.33 -6.22
C ALA A 19 -12.91 46.58 -6.99
N CYS A 20 -12.59 46.38 -8.29
CA CYS A 20 -12.25 47.32 -9.39
C CYS A 20 -10.77 47.29 -9.77
N SER A 21 -10.34 47.29 -11.04
CA SER A 21 -10.98 47.21 -12.37
C SER A 21 -9.85 47.20 -13.41
N SER A 22 -10.02 46.44 -14.50
CA SER A 22 -9.65 46.64 -15.95
C SER A 22 -8.78 47.85 -16.32
N ASP A 23 -7.79 47.86 -17.23
CA ASP A 23 -7.61 47.35 -18.62
C ASP A 23 -6.29 48.01 -19.17
N PRO A 24 -5.80 47.93 -20.45
CA PRO A 24 -5.97 46.97 -21.55
C PRO A 24 -4.62 46.56 -22.23
N ALA A 25 -4.76 45.76 -23.30
CA ALA A 25 -3.75 45.26 -24.23
C ALA A 25 -2.89 46.31 -24.97
N THR A 26 -1.69 45.89 -25.38
CA THR A 26 -0.94 46.48 -26.51
C THR A 26 -0.35 45.39 -27.40
N THR A 27 -0.57 45.55 -28.70
CA THR A 27 -0.21 44.65 -29.81
C THR A 27 1.03 45.12 -30.57
N GLY A 28 1.97 44.19 -30.81
CA GLY A 28 2.81 44.03 -32.02
C GLY A 28 4.09 44.88 -32.16
N PRO A 29 4.94 44.64 -33.18
CA PRO A 29 5.12 43.43 -34.02
C PRO A 29 6.62 43.06 -34.31
N GLY A 30 6.84 41.85 -34.87
CA GLY A 30 7.82 41.59 -35.94
C GLY A 30 9.27 41.22 -35.59
N GLY A 31 9.73 40.04 -36.05
CA GLY A 31 11.15 39.69 -36.11
C GLY A 31 11.42 38.24 -36.52
N SER A 32 11.85 38.05 -37.76
CA SER A 32 12.10 36.81 -38.49
C SER A 32 13.44 36.10 -38.20
N GLY A 33 13.45 34.77 -38.37
CA GLY A 33 14.50 34.07 -39.14
C GLY A 33 15.58 33.31 -38.36
N GLY A 34 15.84 32.05 -38.76
CA GLY A 34 17.06 31.33 -38.40
C GLY A 34 16.98 29.81 -38.48
N SER A 35 17.29 29.25 -39.66
CA SER A 35 17.50 27.81 -39.92
C SER A 35 18.77 27.25 -39.26
N GLY A 36 18.73 25.95 -38.95
CA GLY A 36 19.79 25.00 -39.32
C GLY A 36 20.83 24.65 -38.24
N GLY A 37 20.87 23.36 -37.87
CA GLY A 37 21.95 22.81 -37.06
C GLY A 37 21.76 21.32 -36.76
N SER A 38 22.06 20.47 -37.74
CA SER A 38 22.29 19.03 -37.51
C SER A 38 23.56 18.81 -36.70
N GLY A 39 23.53 17.87 -35.76
CA GLY A 39 24.75 17.31 -35.18
C GLY A 39 24.48 16.48 -33.94
N GLY A 40 24.92 15.21 -33.96
CA GLY A 40 25.21 14.46 -32.74
C GLY A 40 24.43 13.16 -32.54
N SER A 41 24.71 12.17 -33.38
CA SER A 41 24.58 10.76 -32.99
C SER A 41 25.53 10.49 -31.82
N GLY A 42 25.00 10.45 -30.60
CA GLY A 42 25.68 9.96 -29.41
C GLY A 42 24.98 8.70 -28.92
N GLY A 43 25.54 7.54 -29.22
CA GLY A 43 25.15 6.30 -28.57
C GLY A 43 25.43 6.39 -27.07
N ALA A 44 24.42 6.12 -26.26
CA ALA A 44 24.56 5.82 -24.84
C ALA A 44 23.92 4.45 -24.63
N GLY A 45 24.70 3.55 -24.03
CA GLY A 45 24.43 2.14 -23.92
C GLY A 45 23.06 1.85 -23.32
N GLY A 46 22.34 0.93 -23.98
CA GLY A 46 21.17 0.29 -23.39
C GLY A 46 21.61 -0.54 -22.20
N GLY A 47 21.55 0.06 -21.01
CA GLY A 47 21.15 -0.71 -19.84
C GLY A 47 19.77 -1.25 -20.16
N GLY A 48 19.62 -2.57 -20.18
CA GLY A 48 18.34 -3.23 -20.41
C GLY A 48 17.39 -2.89 -19.28
N GLY A 49 16.79 -1.71 -19.31
CA GLY A 49 15.68 -1.35 -18.45
C GLY A 49 14.53 -2.28 -18.80
N MET A 50 14.06 -3.05 -17.83
CA MET A 50 12.84 -3.82 -17.99
C MET A 50 11.74 -2.86 -18.45
N MET A 51 10.99 -3.24 -19.48
CA MET A 51 9.89 -2.43 -19.95
C MET A 51 8.80 -2.41 -18.88
N ALA A 52 8.30 -1.22 -18.56
CA ALA A 52 7.17 -1.06 -17.66
C ALA A 52 5.98 -1.91 -18.15
N VAL A 53 5.36 -2.62 -17.21
CA VAL A 53 4.19 -3.48 -17.44
C VAL A 53 2.94 -2.63 -17.58
N CYS A 54 2.81 -1.58 -16.78
CA CYS A 54 1.76 -0.57 -16.90
C CYS A 54 2.29 0.80 -16.50
N THR A 55 1.77 1.84 -17.17
CA THR A 55 2.13 3.25 -16.91
C THR A 55 0.92 4.12 -16.59
N ASP A 56 -0.28 3.66 -16.93
CA ASP A 56 -1.53 4.39 -16.75
C ASP A 56 -2.40 3.71 -15.69
N PRO A 57 -3.10 4.49 -14.85
CA PRO A 57 -3.99 3.94 -13.83
C PRO A 57 -5.19 3.23 -14.47
N ALA A 58 -5.48 2.02 -13.99
CA ALA A 58 -6.71 1.29 -14.30
C ALA A 58 -7.86 1.73 -13.38
N ALA A 59 -9.10 1.59 -13.83
CA ALA A 59 -10.26 1.79 -12.97
C ALA A 59 -10.34 0.67 -11.92
N VAL A 60 -10.57 1.04 -10.66
CA VAL A 60 -10.74 0.08 -9.56
C VAL A 60 -12.15 -0.52 -9.59
N PRO A 61 -12.30 -1.85 -9.73
CA PRO A 61 -13.62 -2.47 -9.69
C PRO A 61 -14.24 -2.37 -8.29
N CYS A 62 -15.53 -2.06 -8.23
CA CYS A 62 -16.31 -1.98 -6.99
C CYS A 62 -15.78 -0.94 -5.98
N GLU A 63 -15.25 0.19 -6.46
CA GLU A 63 -14.61 1.23 -5.65
C GLU A 63 -15.41 1.62 -4.41
N ASP A 64 -16.71 1.93 -4.54
CA ASP A 64 -17.56 2.29 -3.39
C ASP A 64 -17.63 1.18 -2.35
N GLN A 65 -17.74 -0.08 -2.78
CA GLN A 65 -17.78 -1.25 -1.88
C GLN A 65 -16.41 -1.52 -1.26
N VAL A 66 -15.32 -1.22 -1.98
CA VAL A 66 -13.96 -1.29 -1.43
C VAL A 66 -13.82 -0.27 -0.30
N ILE A 67 -14.16 1.00 -0.55
CA ILE A 67 -14.08 2.09 0.42
C ILE A 67 -14.88 1.74 1.69
N GLN A 68 -16.13 1.28 1.51
CA GLN A 68 -17.01 0.95 2.64
C GLN A 68 -16.58 -0.35 3.34
N GLY A 69 -16.37 -1.42 2.58
CA GLY A 69 -16.11 -2.77 3.10
C GLY A 69 -14.74 -2.89 3.75
N MET A 70 -13.74 -2.18 3.25
CA MET A 70 -12.42 -2.08 3.86
C MET A 70 -12.33 -0.93 4.87
N ASN A 71 -13.39 -0.16 5.10
CA ASN A 71 -13.41 0.96 6.03
C ASN A 71 -12.20 1.89 5.81
N PHE A 72 -12.11 2.46 4.62
CA PHE A 72 -11.06 3.40 4.25
C PHE A 72 -11.12 4.65 5.10
N GLN A 73 -9.94 5.23 5.35
CA GLN A 73 -9.75 6.42 6.18
C GLN A 73 -9.13 7.54 5.35
N GLY A 74 -9.56 8.78 5.63
CA GLY A 74 -9.05 9.99 4.95
C GLY A 74 -7.73 10.54 5.51
N GLU A 75 -7.17 9.95 6.58
CA GLU A 75 -5.88 10.37 7.14
C GLU A 75 -4.82 9.29 6.96
N ALA A 76 -3.62 9.69 6.52
CA ALA A 76 -2.47 8.80 6.39
C ALA A 76 -2.12 8.14 7.73
N ALA A 77 -1.67 6.89 7.66
CA ALA A 77 -1.36 6.11 8.85
C ALA A 77 -0.11 6.65 9.56
N PRO A 78 -0.10 6.78 10.90
CA PRO A 78 1.10 7.15 11.65
C PRO A 78 2.13 6.00 11.72
N GLY A 79 1.75 4.78 11.37
CA GLY A 79 2.61 3.60 11.40
C GLY A 79 3.88 3.80 10.56
N LEU A 80 4.97 3.22 11.05
CA LEU A 80 6.29 3.34 10.44
C LEU A 80 6.64 2.09 9.65
N ILE A 81 7.45 2.27 8.60
CA ILE A 81 8.22 1.22 7.95
C ILE A 81 9.67 1.44 8.36
N THR A 82 10.26 0.46 9.03
CA THR A 82 11.68 0.44 9.33
C THR A 82 12.31 -0.77 8.67
N GLU A 83 13.49 -0.59 8.10
CA GLU A 83 14.19 -1.65 7.39
C GLU A 83 15.67 -1.67 7.76
N GLU A 84 16.25 -2.85 7.61
CA GLU A 84 17.68 -3.09 7.72
C GLU A 84 18.12 -4.02 6.60
N ALA A 85 19.35 -3.84 6.12
CA ALA A 85 19.93 -4.72 5.12
C ALA A 85 20.07 -6.15 5.67
N ASP A 86 19.63 -7.14 4.90
CA ASP A 86 19.70 -8.57 5.22
C ASP A 86 20.25 -9.35 4.01
N GLY A 87 21.55 -9.59 4.01
CA GLY A 87 22.25 -10.26 2.90
C GLY A 87 22.11 -9.50 1.58
N ALA A 88 21.41 -10.10 0.62
CA ALA A 88 21.13 -9.49 -0.69
C ALA A 88 19.80 -8.73 -0.74
N GLY A 89 19.09 -8.64 0.39
CA GLY A 89 17.78 -7.99 0.49
C GLY A 89 17.65 -7.19 1.79
N PHE A 90 16.43 -7.15 2.31
CA PHE A 90 16.05 -6.35 3.45
C PHE A 90 15.17 -7.15 4.42
N SER A 91 15.36 -6.89 5.71
CA SER A 91 14.44 -7.25 6.78
C SER A 91 13.66 -6.00 7.16
N VAL A 92 12.33 -6.10 7.15
CA VAL A 92 11.43 -4.96 7.32
C VAL A 92 10.50 -5.19 8.51
N HIS A 93 10.27 -4.15 9.29
CA HIS A 93 9.23 -4.07 10.32
C HIS A 93 8.25 -2.96 9.97
N VAL A 94 6.96 -3.31 9.95
CA VAL A 94 5.85 -2.38 9.73
C VAL A 94 4.96 -2.34 10.97
N ASP A 95 4.72 -1.13 11.49
CA ASP A 95 3.67 -0.89 12.47
C ASP A 95 2.30 -0.85 11.77
N ALA A 96 1.72 -2.01 11.56
CA ALA A 96 0.39 -2.20 10.97
C ALA A 96 -0.68 -2.38 12.07
N THR A 97 -0.48 -1.81 13.27
CA THR A 97 -1.37 -2.04 14.41
C THR A 97 -2.75 -1.39 14.27
N ALA A 98 -2.90 -0.43 13.35
CA ALA A 98 -4.16 0.26 13.02
C ALA A 98 -5.34 -0.71 12.84
N GLY A 99 -6.46 -0.44 13.54
CA GLY A 99 -7.67 -1.29 13.50
C GLY A 99 -7.66 -2.49 14.45
N GLY A 100 -6.75 -2.52 15.43
CA GLY A 100 -6.72 -3.56 16.47
C GLY A 100 -7.86 -3.42 17.50
N PHE A 101 -8.08 -4.50 18.26
CA PHE A 101 -9.05 -4.51 19.35
C PHE A 101 -8.77 -3.37 20.35
N GLY A 102 -9.72 -2.43 20.49
CA GLY A 102 -9.60 -1.26 21.37
C GLY A 102 -9.02 0.00 20.74
N ALA A 103 -8.68 0.01 19.44
CA ALA A 103 -8.25 1.22 18.74
C ALA A 103 -9.44 2.19 18.54
N PRO A 104 -9.33 3.47 18.92
CA PRO A 104 -10.46 4.41 18.95
C PRO A 104 -11.03 4.73 17.55
N MET A 105 -10.22 4.64 16.49
CA MET A 105 -10.61 4.52 15.08
C MET A 105 -9.48 3.77 14.36
N PRO A 106 -9.76 2.94 13.34
CA PRO A 106 -8.69 2.43 12.49
C PRO A 106 -8.05 3.61 11.76
N HIS A 107 -6.72 3.63 11.67
CA HIS A 107 -6.02 4.48 10.71
C HIS A 107 -6.04 3.82 9.33
N SER A 108 -5.59 4.57 8.32
CA SER A 108 -5.31 4.01 6.99
C SER A 108 -4.36 2.81 7.06
N TYR A 109 -4.26 2.07 5.97
CA TYR A 109 -3.14 1.15 5.79
C TYR A 109 -1.81 1.93 5.82
N VAL A 110 -0.74 1.26 6.24
CA VAL A 110 0.62 1.78 6.05
C VAL A 110 1.05 1.41 4.63
N TYR A 111 1.21 2.40 3.77
CA TYR A 111 1.57 2.21 2.37
C TYR A 111 3.09 2.27 2.16
N GLY A 112 3.60 1.42 1.28
CA GLY A 112 5.01 1.38 0.91
C GLY A 112 5.23 1.25 -0.60
N ARG A 113 6.37 1.74 -1.07
CA ARG A 113 6.86 1.65 -2.44
C ARG A 113 8.25 1.02 -2.48
N PHE A 114 8.45 0.01 -3.31
CA PHE A 114 9.75 -0.62 -3.48
C PHE A 114 10.64 0.21 -4.40
N THR A 115 11.73 0.72 -3.86
CA THR A 115 12.77 1.45 -4.59
C THR A 115 14.03 0.62 -4.68
N GLU A 116 15.01 1.05 -5.47
CA GLU A 116 16.32 0.38 -5.53
C GLU A 116 17.05 0.37 -4.17
N ASN A 117 16.70 1.30 -3.28
CA ASN A 117 17.37 1.49 -2.01
C ASN A 117 16.66 0.82 -0.83
N GLY A 118 15.42 0.36 -1.00
CA GLY A 118 14.61 -0.10 0.11
C GLY A 118 13.10 -0.04 -0.13
N LEU A 119 12.33 -0.30 0.92
CA LEU A 119 10.90 -0.04 0.97
C LEU A 119 10.65 1.30 1.65
N GLU A 120 10.22 2.28 0.86
CA GLU A 120 9.93 3.63 1.35
C GLU A 120 8.46 3.75 1.72
N LYS A 121 8.16 4.36 2.87
CA LYS A 121 6.78 4.68 3.26
C LYS A 121 6.21 5.76 2.33
N VAL A 122 4.99 5.53 1.85
CA VAL A 122 4.21 6.51 1.10
C VAL A 122 3.22 7.17 2.07
N GLU A 123 3.35 8.48 2.27
CA GLU A 123 2.45 9.26 3.13
C GLU A 123 1.14 9.57 2.39
N ILE A 124 0.24 8.59 2.35
CA ILE A 124 -1.06 8.66 1.66
C ILE A 124 -2.17 8.05 2.53
N SER A 125 -3.39 8.57 2.39
CA SER A 125 -4.59 8.04 3.03
C SER A 125 -5.18 6.86 2.22
N ASP A 126 -6.11 6.10 2.79
CA ASP A 126 -6.80 5.07 2.00
C ASP A 126 -7.71 5.65 0.92
N GLU A 127 -8.36 6.79 1.20
CA GLU A 127 -9.23 7.46 0.23
C GLU A 127 -8.44 8.00 -0.97
N ASP A 128 -7.23 8.51 -0.75
CA ASP A 128 -6.36 8.99 -1.83
C ASP A 128 -5.65 7.83 -2.55
N SER A 129 -5.37 6.72 -1.85
CA SER A 129 -4.60 5.61 -2.42
C SER A 129 -5.34 4.86 -3.52
N ILE A 130 -6.68 4.89 -3.52
CA ILE A 130 -7.53 4.16 -4.47
C ILE A 130 -7.37 4.65 -5.91
N GLY A 131 -6.92 5.89 -6.09
CA GLY A 131 -6.63 6.50 -7.39
C GLY A 131 -5.14 6.66 -7.70
N SER A 132 -4.24 6.18 -6.83
CA SER A 132 -2.80 6.44 -6.92
C SER A 132 -1.98 5.24 -7.39
N MET A 133 -1.01 5.50 -8.27
CA MET A 133 0.03 4.56 -8.72
C MET A 133 1.31 4.63 -7.86
N ASP A 134 1.31 5.43 -6.79
CA ASP A 134 2.54 5.80 -6.08
C ASP A 134 2.99 4.74 -5.05
N TRP A 135 2.11 3.80 -4.70
CA TRP A 135 2.38 2.74 -3.74
C TRP A 135 2.35 1.36 -4.41
N ASP A 136 3.06 0.38 -3.84
CA ASP A 136 3.11 -0.99 -4.35
C ASP A 136 2.43 -1.98 -3.41
N ILE A 137 2.61 -1.79 -2.09
CA ILE A 137 2.17 -2.69 -1.03
C ILE A 137 1.61 -1.90 0.16
N ALA A 138 0.61 -2.43 0.85
CA ALA A 138 0.00 -1.77 2.01
C ALA A 138 -0.35 -2.75 3.13
N PHE A 139 -0.19 -2.32 4.37
CA PHE A 139 -0.31 -3.18 5.56
C PHE A 139 -1.35 -2.65 6.56
N ARG A 140 -2.27 -3.50 6.99
CA ARG A 140 -3.14 -3.22 8.14
C ARG A 140 -3.56 -4.52 8.81
N ARG A 141 -3.23 -4.66 10.08
CA ARG A 141 -3.43 -5.90 10.83
C ARG A 141 -2.86 -7.09 10.05
N SER A 142 -3.66 -8.14 9.85
CA SER A 142 -3.27 -9.36 9.16
C SER A 142 -3.51 -9.30 7.65
N THR A 143 -3.81 -8.12 7.10
CA THR A 143 -4.06 -7.92 5.66
C THR A 143 -2.89 -7.20 5.01
N ILE A 144 -2.40 -7.78 3.92
CA ILE A 144 -1.44 -7.16 3.00
C ILE A 144 -2.12 -6.98 1.66
N ARG A 145 -2.19 -5.74 1.19
CA ARG A 145 -2.72 -5.38 -0.13
C ARG A 145 -1.57 -5.07 -1.07
N ILE A 146 -1.76 -5.34 -2.36
CA ILE A 146 -0.89 -4.88 -3.44
C ILE A 146 -1.66 -3.95 -4.36
N ASN A 147 -0.97 -3.00 -5.01
CA ASN A 147 -1.63 -2.02 -5.86
C ASN A 147 -2.10 -2.65 -7.18
N SER A 148 -3.27 -3.27 -7.16
CA SER A 148 -3.97 -3.80 -8.33
C SER A 148 -5.39 -4.22 -8.01
N GLY A 149 -6.19 -4.50 -9.05
CA GLY A 149 -7.53 -5.08 -8.91
C GLY A 149 -8.43 -4.23 -8.00
N ASN A 150 -9.02 -4.85 -6.98
CA ASN A 150 -9.86 -4.14 -6.00
C ASN A 150 -9.06 -3.23 -5.05
N SER A 151 -7.74 -3.39 -4.98
CA SER A 151 -6.90 -2.64 -4.06
C SER A 151 -6.44 -1.30 -4.63
N GLY A 152 -6.27 -1.16 -5.94
CA GLY A 152 -5.75 0.08 -6.52
C GLY A 152 -5.52 -0.02 -8.03
N PRO A 153 -5.15 1.11 -8.65
CA PRO A 153 -5.18 1.25 -10.10
C PRO A 153 -3.94 0.69 -10.81
N SER A 154 -2.92 0.23 -10.09
CA SER A 154 -1.70 -0.29 -10.68
C SER A 154 -1.83 -1.75 -11.13
N CYS A 155 -0.75 -2.30 -11.68
CA CYS A 155 -0.67 -3.68 -12.17
C CYS A 155 0.31 -4.53 -11.33
N VAL A 156 0.54 -4.15 -10.07
CA VAL A 156 1.35 -4.97 -9.16
C VAL A 156 0.67 -6.31 -8.98
N ALA A 157 1.40 -7.39 -9.18
CA ALA A 157 0.83 -8.72 -9.09
C ALA A 157 1.75 -9.65 -8.30
N ALA A 158 1.18 -10.60 -7.58
CA ALA A 158 1.94 -11.57 -6.80
C ALA A 158 1.63 -12.99 -7.25
N THR A 159 2.64 -13.85 -7.18
CA THR A 159 2.46 -15.29 -7.29
C THR A 159 3.03 -15.98 -6.07
N ARG A 160 2.33 -17.01 -5.60
CA ARG A 160 2.77 -17.83 -4.47
C ARG A 160 3.62 -18.97 -5.01
N MET A 161 4.80 -19.16 -4.45
CA MET A 161 5.67 -20.29 -4.75
C MET A 161 5.05 -21.61 -4.24
N GLN A 162 5.54 -22.74 -4.74
CA GLN A 162 5.04 -24.05 -4.33
C GLN A 162 5.22 -24.26 -2.81
N ASP A 163 4.30 -24.98 -2.18
CA ASP A 163 4.33 -25.29 -0.75
C ASP A 163 5.68 -25.88 -0.33
N GLY A 164 6.26 -25.36 0.75
CA GLY A 164 7.56 -25.78 1.27
C GLY A 164 8.78 -25.17 0.55
N THR A 165 8.59 -24.35 -0.49
CA THR A 165 9.68 -23.56 -1.08
C THR A 165 10.27 -22.64 -0.02
N LYS A 166 11.61 -22.66 0.14
CA LYS A 166 12.30 -21.76 1.07
C LYS A 166 12.62 -20.44 0.39
N TYR A 167 12.59 -19.35 1.17
CA TYR A 167 12.91 -18.01 0.69
C TYR A 167 14.31 -17.93 0.01
N GLU A 168 15.29 -18.64 0.56
CA GLU A 168 16.67 -18.63 0.03
C GLU A 168 16.83 -19.37 -1.31
N ASP A 169 15.90 -20.27 -1.62
CA ASP A 169 15.96 -21.08 -2.84
C ASP A 169 15.36 -20.33 -4.05
N VAL A 170 14.61 -19.25 -3.81
CA VAL A 170 14.03 -18.40 -4.87
C VAL A 170 15.08 -17.40 -5.36
N ASN A 171 15.58 -17.64 -6.57
CA ASN A 171 16.66 -16.86 -7.17
C ASN A 171 16.32 -16.26 -8.55
N ALA A 172 15.09 -16.50 -9.04
CA ALA A 172 14.57 -15.91 -10.28
C ALA A 172 13.03 -15.89 -10.21
N ALA A 173 12.41 -15.02 -11.00
CA ALA A 173 10.96 -15.01 -11.16
C ALA A 173 10.49 -16.29 -11.86
N PRO A 174 9.35 -16.89 -11.45
CA PRO A 174 8.83 -18.10 -12.08
C PRO A 174 8.16 -17.79 -13.43
N ASP A 175 8.61 -18.46 -14.49
CA ASP A 175 8.03 -18.30 -15.84
C ASP A 175 6.66 -18.98 -16.02
N ASN A 176 6.34 -19.94 -15.15
CA ASN A 176 5.22 -20.86 -15.33
C ASN A 176 4.12 -20.74 -14.27
N LEU A 177 4.22 -19.77 -13.35
CA LEU A 177 3.21 -19.55 -12.32
C LEU A 177 2.35 -18.33 -12.67
N PRO A 178 1.02 -18.42 -12.51
CA PRO A 178 0.15 -17.29 -12.75
C PRO A 178 0.36 -16.22 -11.67
N TYR A 179 0.54 -14.98 -12.11
CA TYR A 179 0.49 -13.81 -11.24
C TYR A 179 -0.96 -13.41 -11.00
N ARG A 180 -1.27 -13.07 -9.75
CA ARG A 180 -2.61 -12.66 -9.30
C ARG A 180 -2.59 -11.23 -8.80
N THR A 181 -3.68 -10.54 -9.03
CA THR A 181 -4.01 -9.23 -8.45
C THR A 181 -4.87 -9.41 -7.20
N ASP A 182 -5.09 -8.34 -6.44
CA ASP A 182 -6.05 -8.37 -5.34
C ASP A 182 -7.50 -8.42 -5.88
N GLU A 183 -8.20 -9.53 -5.63
CA GLU A 183 -9.54 -9.83 -6.14
C GLU A 183 -10.44 -10.30 -4.99
N TYR A 184 -10.78 -9.38 -4.08
CA TYR A 184 -11.61 -9.66 -2.90
C TYR A 184 -13.05 -9.12 -3.00
N PHE A 185 -13.45 -8.62 -4.17
CA PHE A 185 -14.85 -8.38 -4.53
C PHE A 185 -15.19 -9.10 -5.84
N SER A 186 -16.36 -9.73 -5.89
CA SER A 186 -16.88 -10.35 -7.11
C SER A 186 -17.30 -9.31 -8.15
N GLU A 187 -17.63 -9.76 -9.37
CA GLU A 187 -18.21 -8.89 -10.41
C GLU A 187 -19.53 -8.23 -9.97
N ALA A 188 -20.25 -8.84 -9.02
CA ALA A 188 -21.46 -8.29 -8.42
C ALA A 188 -21.16 -7.38 -7.20
N CYS A 189 -19.89 -7.08 -6.95
CA CYS A 189 -19.40 -6.31 -5.80
C CYS A 189 -19.78 -6.90 -4.44
N GLU A 190 -19.77 -8.24 -4.35
CA GLU A 190 -19.90 -8.97 -3.10
C GLU A 190 -18.51 -9.34 -2.56
N MET A 191 -18.28 -9.17 -1.25
CA MET A 191 -16.99 -9.48 -0.63
C MET A 191 -16.68 -10.97 -0.72
N ILE A 192 -15.49 -11.28 -1.25
CA ILE A 192 -14.93 -12.63 -1.31
C ILE A 192 -14.02 -12.82 -0.08
N PRO A 193 -14.39 -13.70 0.86
CA PRO A 193 -13.57 -13.95 2.04
C PRO A 193 -12.30 -14.75 1.69
N ASP A 194 -11.23 -14.55 2.46
CA ASP A 194 -9.95 -15.27 2.32
C ASP A 194 -10.02 -16.77 2.68
N GLY A 195 -11.16 -17.25 3.18
CA GLY A 195 -11.36 -18.63 3.61
C GLY A 195 -10.74 -18.97 4.97
N SER A 196 -10.18 -18.00 5.70
CA SER A 196 -9.59 -18.20 7.04
C SER A 196 -10.62 -18.48 8.13
N GLY A 197 -11.90 -18.20 7.85
CA GLY A 197 -12.99 -18.24 8.83
C GLY A 197 -13.08 -17.00 9.70
N LEU A 198 -12.17 -16.02 9.55
CA LEU A 198 -12.32 -14.70 10.16
C LEU A 198 -13.30 -13.85 9.33
N PRO A 199 -14.41 -13.40 9.93
CA PRO A 199 -15.38 -12.56 9.21
C PRO A 199 -14.74 -11.26 8.71
N GLY A 200 -14.97 -10.94 7.43
CA GLY A 200 -14.51 -9.69 6.82
C GLY A 200 -13.05 -9.70 6.34
N SER A 201 -12.32 -10.82 6.46
CA SER A 201 -10.96 -10.91 5.91
C SER A 201 -10.99 -11.05 4.38
N PRO A 202 -10.36 -10.13 3.63
CA PRO A 202 -10.42 -10.11 2.16
C PRO A 202 -9.47 -11.14 1.52
N ALA A 203 -9.91 -11.76 0.43
CA ALA A 203 -9.08 -12.63 -0.41
C ALA A 203 -7.99 -11.86 -1.19
N VAL A 204 -6.89 -11.51 -0.51
CA VAL A 204 -5.73 -10.82 -1.09
C VAL A 204 -4.75 -11.78 -1.77
N ALA A 205 -3.96 -11.28 -2.72
CA ALA A 205 -2.96 -12.07 -3.44
C ALA A 205 -1.79 -12.51 -2.53
N VAL A 206 -1.46 -11.72 -1.51
CA VAL A 206 -0.38 -11.99 -0.54
C VAL A 206 -0.97 -12.50 0.78
N HIS A 207 -1.39 -13.76 0.80
CA HIS A 207 -1.97 -14.41 1.99
C HIS A 207 -0.94 -15.24 2.79
N PHE A 208 -0.47 -14.70 3.90
CA PHE A 208 0.75 -15.16 4.60
C PHE A 208 0.51 -15.94 5.91
N TRP A 209 -0.73 -16.20 6.27
CA TRP A 209 -1.07 -16.87 7.53
C TRP A 209 -2.19 -17.91 7.37
N THR A 210 -2.46 -18.62 8.45
CA THR A 210 -3.63 -19.47 8.66
C THR A 210 -4.17 -19.24 10.06
N TYR A 211 -5.45 -19.53 10.30
CA TYR A 211 -6.06 -19.40 11.62
C TYR A 211 -6.26 -20.77 12.28
N SER A 212 -5.53 -21.01 13.38
CA SER A 212 -5.69 -22.22 14.22
C SER A 212 -5.98 -21.89 15.69
N GLY A 213 -6.23 -20.62 16.00
CA GLY A 213 -6.31 -20.07 17.36
C GLY A 213 -5.54 -18.75 17.51
N CYS A 214 -4.60 -18.52 16.60
CA CYS A 214 -3.84 -17.28 16.41
C CYS A 214 -3.46 -17.15 14.92
N VAL A 215 -2.90 -16.00 14.53
CA VAL A 215 -2.39 -15.75 13.17
C VAL A 215 -1.06 -16.49 13.00
N LYS A 216 -1.12 -17.73 12.54
CA LYS A 216 0.02 -18.64 12.37
C LYS A 216 0.64 -18.44 10.99
N MET A 217 1.97 -18.26 10.93
CA MET A 217 2.65 -18.08 9.65
C MET A 217 2.55 -19.37 8.82
N ASN A 218 2.15 -19.22 7.56
CA ASN A 218 2.03 -20.37 6.66
C ASN A 218 3.34 -20.68 5.90
N GLY A 219 4.37 -19.82 6.04
CA GLY A 219 5.67 -19.99 5.40
C GLY A 219 5.66 -19.77 3.89
N ASN A 220 4.59 -19.18 3.34
CA ASN A 220 4.50 -18.93 1.91
C ASN A 220 5.53 -17.90 1.46
N VAL A 221 6.29 -18.26 0.43
CA VAL A 221 7.13 -17.33 -0.31
C VAL A 221 6.35 -16.81 -1.52
N PHE A 222 6.44 -15.51 -1.75
CA PHE A 222 5.81 -14.84 -2.87
C PHE A 222 6.87 -14.28 -3.80
N VAL A 223 6.56 -14.23 -5.10
CA VAL A 223 7.23 -13.34 -6.04
C VAL A 223 6.25 -12.26 -6.44
N VAL A 224 6.62 -11.00 -6.23
CA VAL A 224 5.84 -9.82 -6.60
C VAL A 224 6.45 -9.19 -7.83
N ARG A 225 5.63 -8.93 -8.85
CA ARG A 225 5.98 -8.16 -10.05
C ARG A 225 5.46 -6.75 -9.89
N LEU A 226 6.36 -5.76 -9.98
CA LEU A 226 6.04 -4.34 -9.90
C LEU A 226 5.58 -3.79 -11.24
N ALA A 227 5.01 -2.58 -11.23
CA ALA A 227 4.54 -1.90 -12.44
C ALA A 227 5.66 -1.61 -13.45
N ASP A 228 6.90 -1.43 -12.99
CA ASP A 228 8.08 -1.23 -13.83
C ASP A 228 8.68 -2.54 -14.39
N GLY A 229 8.08 -3.69 -14.08
CA GLY A 229 8.51 -5.00 -14.55
C GLY A 229 9.56 -5.69 -13.68
N ARG A 230 10.12 -5.00 -12.66
CA ARG A 230 11.01 -5.64 -11.69
C ARG A 230 10.24 -6.68 -10.87
N HIS A 231 10.97 -7.70 -10.45
CA HIS A 231 10.45 -8.76 -9.59
C HIS A 231 11.19 -8.78 -8.27
N LEU A 232 10.48 -9.04 -7.19
CA LEU A 232 11.07 -9.28 -5.87
C LEU A 232 10.49 -10.55 -5.26
N LYS A 233 11.28 -11.24 -4.45
CA LYS A 233 10.78 -12.28 -3.54
C LYS A 233 10.41 -11.67 -2.20
N LEU A 234 9.39 -12.21 -1.55
CA LEU A 234 8.89 -11.75 -0.25
C LEU A 234 8.44 -12.93 0.61
N ILE A 235 8.75 -12.90 1.90
CA ILE A 235 8.21 -13.81 2.92
C ILE A 235 7.88 -13.04 4.18
N VAL A 236 6.72 -13.30 4.79
CA VAL A 236 6.35 -12.73 6.08
C VAL A 236 6.79 -13.66 7.20
N ASP A 237 7.61 -13.17 8.11
CA ASP A 237 8.19 -13.93 9.21
C ASP A 237 7.38 -13.80 10.50
N SER A 238 6.74 -12.65 10.75
CA SER A 238 5.87 -12.48 11.93
C SER A 238 4.75 -11.45 11.78
N TYR A 239 3.69 -11.64 12.56
CA TYR A 239 2.58 -10.70 12.77
C TYR A 239 2.49 -10.18 14.22
N TYR A 240 2.98 -10.99 15.15
CA TYR A 240 3.14 -10.66 16.56
C TYR A 240 4.61 -10.30 16.87
N GLU A 241 4.90 -9.96 18.13
CA GLU A 241 6.29 -9.97 18.61
C GLU A 241 6.94 -11.35 18.37
N PRO A 242 8.23 -11.43 17.99
CA PRO A 242 8.85 -12.68 17.54
C PRO A 242 8.68 -13.87 18.49
N ALA A 243 8.83 -13.66 19.81
CA ALA A 243 8.63 -14.72 20.80
C ALA A 243 7.17 -15.21 20.87
N VAL A 244 6.21 -14.30 20.66
CA VAL A 244 4.77 -14.62 20.63
C VAL A 244 4.42 -15.31 19.31
N GLN A 245 5.04 -14.89 18.20
CA GLN A 245 4.87 -15.56 16.92
C GLN A 245 5.37 -17.00 16.97
N GLU A 246 6.52 -17.26 17.59
CA GLU A 246 7.05 -18.60 17.77
C GLU A 246 6.10 -19.47 18.62
N GLN A 247 5.55 -18.93 19.70
CA GLN A 247 4.53 -19.62 20.49
C GLN A 247 3.29 -19.95 19.65
N CYS A 248 2.80 -18.99 18.85
CA CYS A 248 1.66 -19.22 17.97
C CYS A 248 1.95 -20.33 16.94
N ASN A 249 3.12 -20.29 16.30
CA ASN A 249 3.51 -21.25 15.28
C ASN A 249 3.64 -22.69 15.84
N THR A 250 4.05 -22.83 17.10
CA THR A 250 4.32 -24.13 17.73
C THR A 250 3.14 -24.69 18.52
N THR A 251 2.31 -23.83 19.13
CA THR A 251 1.26 -24.25 20.08
C THR A 251 -0.16 -23.84 19.67
N ASP A 252 -0.32 -23.11 18.56
CA ASP A 252 -1.60 -22.54 18.12
C ASP A 252 -2.25 -21.62 19.18
N SER A 253 -1.43 -21.02 20.07
CA SER A 253 -1.88 -20.17 21.17
C SER A 253 -0.99 -18.93 21.35
N ILE A 254 -1.55 -17.87 21.92
CA ILE A 254 -0.83 -16.64 22.28
C ILE A 254 -1.15 -16.21 23.72
N PRO A 255 -0.29 -15.44 24.38
CA PRO A 255 -0.59 -14.83 25.67
C PRO A 255 -1.82 -13.92 25.60
N MET A 256 -2.51 -13.73 26.73
CA MET A 256 -3.70 -12.87 26.78
C MET A 256 -3.41 -11.38 26.58
N MET A 257 -2.19 -10.92 26.89
CA MET A 257 -1.79 -9.52 26.84
C MET A 257 -0.38 -9.38 26.27
N GLY A 258 -0.06 -8.20 25.73
CA GLY A 258 1.31 -7.88 25.29
C GLY A 258 1.76 -8.66 24.07
N THR A 259 0.84 -9.00 23.15
CA THR A 259 1.14 -9.84 21.98
C THR A 259 1.89 -9.10 20.87
N GLY A 260 1.83 -7.75 20.85
CA GLY A 260 2.33 -6.94 19.75
C GLY A 260 1.64 -7.20 18.41
N SER A 261 0.39 -7.68 18.44
CA SER A 261 -0.37 -8.02 17.25
C SER A 261 -0.51 -6.84 16.29
N GLY A 262 -0.14 -7.05 15.02
CA GLY A 262 -0.11 -6.00 13.99
C GLY A 262 1.28 -5.43 13.74
N ASN A 263 2.32 -5.91 14.42
CA ASN A 263 3.71 -5.60 14.10
C ASN A 263 4.23 -6.62 13.08
N VAL A 264 4.01 -6.32 11.81
CA VAL A 264 4.38 -7.23 10.71
C VAL A 264 5.88 -7.15 10.46
N ARG A 265 6.54 -8.31 10.40
CA ARG A 265 7.94 -8.42 10.00
C ARG A 265 8.05 -9.33 8.79
N PHE A 266 8.79 -8.91 7.79
CA PHE A 266 8.96 -9.66 6.56
C PHE A 266 10.32 -9.40 5.93
N ARG A 267 10.76 -10.29 5.06
CA ARG A 267 11.98 -10.14 4.27
C ARG A 267 11.66 -10.06 2.80
N TRP A 268 12.44 -9.28 2.07
CA TRP A 268 12.32 -9.19 0.63
C TRP A 268 13.65 -8.89 -0.06
N ALA A 269 13.77 -9.25 -1.34
CA ALA A 269 14.93 -8.95 -2.18
C ALA A 269 14.50 -8.89 -3.65
N PHE A 270 15.12 -8.02 -4.44
CA PHE A 270 14.95 -8.07 -5.89
C PHE A 270 15.51 -9.37 -6.47
N LEU A 271 14.83 -9.86 -7.49
CA LEU A 271 15.28 -10.97 -8.33
C LEU A 271 15.95 -10.39 -9.59
N PRO A 272 16.94 -11.11 -10.15
CA PRO A 272 17.62 -10.70 -11.37
C PRO A 272 16.70 -10.69 -12.61
#